data_AF-A0AAV0NF64-F1
#
_entry.id   AF-A0AAV0NF64-F1
#
_cell.length_a   1.000
_cell.length_b   1.000
_cell.length_c   1.000
_cell.angle_alpha   90.00
_cell.angle_beta   90.00
_cell.angle_gamma   90.00
#
_symmetry.space_group_name_H-M   'P 1'
#
loop_
_entity.id
_entity.type
_entity.pdbx_description
1 polymer ?
#
loop_
_entity_poly.entity_id
_entity_poly.type
_entity_poly.pdbx_seq_one_letter_code
_entity_poly.pdbx_strand_id
1 'polypeptide(L)'
;MKLKKIRAAKKVREPRFCFKTLSEVDVLDDGYKWRKYGQKVVKNTLHPRSYYRCTKDSCRVKKRVERLSEDPRMVITTYEGRHAHSPSHDQDEDGHSPSHLSNFFF
;
A
#
# COMPACT_ATOMS: atom_id res chain seq x y z
N MET A 1 32.93 2.37 37.55
CA MET A 1 32.41 3.49 36.73
C MET A 1 31.30 2.98 35.83
N LYS A 2 30.09 3.56 35.86
CA LYS A 2 28.95 3.12 35.03
C LYS A 2 29.05 3.74 33.64
N LEU A 3 29.28 2.92 32.61
CA LEU A 3 29.30 3.37 31.22
C LEU A 3 27.88 3.80 30.80
N LYS A 4 27.72 5.09 30.46
CA LYS A 4 26.46 5.65 29.97
C LYS A 4 26.24 5.16 28.55
N LYS A 5 25.21 4.34 28.33
CA LYS A 5 24.79 3.82 27.03
C LYS A 5 24.43 5.00 26.10
N ILE A 6 25.28 5.30 25.13
CA ILE A 6 25.03 6.30 24.09
C ILE A 6 23.80 5.82 23.30
N ARG A 7 22.72 6.61 23.31
CA ARG A 7 21.54 6.36 22.47
C ARG A 7 21.98 6.45 21.01
N ALA A 8 21.92 5.33 20.29
CA ALA A 8 22.20 5.27 18.86
C ALA A 8 21.44 6.39 18.13
N ALA A 9 22.16 7.11 17.26
CA ALA A 9 21.59 8.16 16.42
C ALA A 9 20.34 7.63 15.71
N LYS A 10 19.22 8.34 15.86
CA LYS A 10 17.97 8.01 15.16
C LYS A 10 18.27 8.10 13.66
N LYS A 11 18.26 6.96 12.95
CA LYS A 11 18.27 6.95 11.47
C LYS A 11 17.27 7.98 10.98
N VAL A 12 17.70 8.87 10.08
CA VAL A 12 16.81 9.81 9.39
C VAL A 12 15.64 9.00 8.84
N ARG A 13 14.43 9.29 9.32
CA ARG A 13 13.21 8.56 8.93
C ARG A 13 13.00 8.77 7.43
N GLU A 14 12.67 7.73 6.69
CA GLU A 14 12.32 7.86 5.27
C GLU A 14 11.22 8.91 5.09
N PRO A 15 11.22 9.66 3.97
CA PRO A 15 10.16 10.60 3.66
C PRO A 15 8.80 9.93 3.80
N ARG A 16 7.89 10.62 4.48
CA ARG A 16 6.53 10.15 4.74
C ARG A 16 5.54 11.16 4.21
N PHE A 17 4.68 10.68 3.34
CA PHE A 17 3.57 11.43 2.80
C PHE A 17 2.29 10.91 3.44
N CYS A 18 1.45 11.80 3.97
CA CYS A 18 0.13 11.44 4.44
C CYS A 18 -0.92 12.39 3.91
N PHE A 19 -2.10 11.85 3.62
CA PHE A 19 -3.25 12.61 3.19
C PHE A 19 -4.52 11.97 3.76
N LYS A 20 -5.58 12.76 3.72
CA LYS A 20 -6.91 12.35 4.17
C LYS A 20 -7.85 12.36 2.97
N THR A 21 -8.70 11.35 2.86
CA THR A 21 -9.71 11.23 1.81
C THR A 21 -11.04 10.85 2.43
N LEU A 22 -12.11 11.52 1.97
CA LEU A 22 -13.48 11.07 2.23
C LEU A 22 -13.77 9.86 1.34
N SER A 23 -13.93 8.68 1.94
CA SER A 23 -14.14 7.44 1.18
C SER A 23 -14.89 6.39 2.01
N GLU A 24 -15.77 5.65 1.33
CA GLU A 24 -16.42 4.46 1.88
C GLU A 24 -15.49 3.24 1.86
N VAL A 25 -14.43 3.24 1.04
CA VAL A 25 -13.45 2.15 0.95
C VAL A 25 -12.17 2.46 1.73
N ASP A 26 -11.60 1.45 2.38
CA ASP A 26 -10.36 1.61 3.15
C ASP A 26 -9.14 1.79 2.23
N VAL A 27 -9.07 1.01 1.15
CA VAL A 27 -7.91 0.94 0.27
C VAL A 27 -8.28 1.51 -1.08
N LEU A 28 -7.67 2.65 -1.43
CA LEU A 28 -7.77 3.21 -2.77
C LEU A 28 -6.87 2.44 -3.73
N ASP A 29 -7.33 2.33 -4.98
CA ASP A 29 -6.49 1.91 -6.09
C ASP A 29 -5.56 3.07 -6.47
N ASP A 30 -4.26 2.83 -6.34
CA ASP A 30 -3.18 3.78 -6.66
C ASP A 30 -2.27 3.24 -7.77
N GLY A 31 -2.69 2.17 -8.46
CA GLY A 31 -1.93 1.51 -9.53
C GLY A 31 -0.75 0.67 -9.04
N TYR A 32 -0.46 0.62 -7.75
CA TYR A 32 0.58 -0.23 -7.19
C TYR A 32 -0.01 -1.49 -6.56
N LYS A 33 0.70 -2.61 -6.72
CA LYS A 33 0.34 -3.85 -6.02
C LYS A 33 0.81 -3.82 -4.57
N TRP A 34 -0.13 -4.06 -3.67
CA TRP A 34 0.08 -4.05 -2.23
C TRP A 34 -0.26 -5.41 -1.62
N ARG A 35 0.60 -5.89 -0.70
CA ARG A 35 0.29 -7.04 0.16
C ARG A 35 0.15 -6.59 1.60
N LYS A 36 -0.99 -6.93 2.22
CA LYS A 36 -1.20 -6.74 3.65
C LYS A 36 -0.23 -7.62 4.43
N TYR A 37 0.51 -7.03 5.36
CA TYR A 37 1.46 -7.78 6.20
C TYR A 37 1.11 -7.70 7.69
N GLY A 38 0.20 -6.81 8.07
CA GLY A 38 -0.22 -6.66 9.44
C GLY A 38 -1.48 -5.85 9.59
N GLN A 39 -2.10 -6.02 10.74
CA GLN A 39 -3.25 -5.25 11.19
C GLN A 39 -3.09 -4.99 12.68
N LYS A 40 -3.43 -3.78 13.12
CA LYS A 40 -3.39 -3.41 14.54
C LYS A 40 -4.71 -2.78 14.94
N VAL A 41 -5.35 -3.34 15.96
CA VAL A 41 -6.49 -2.70 16.64
C VAL A 41 -6.03 -1.37 17.23
N VAL A 42 -6.78 -0.30 16.97
CA VAL A 42 -6.48 1.04 17.46
C VAL A 42 -7.42 1.34 18.62
N LYS A 43 -6.91 2.03 19.66
CA LYS A 43 -7.76 2.44 20.78
C LYS A 43 -8.80 3.44 20.29
N ASN A 44 -10.00 3.39 20.86
CA ASN A 44 -11.06 4.37 20.63
C ASN A 44 -11.62 4.40 19.19
N THR A 45 -11.46 3.31 18.44
CA THR A 45 -12.11 3.15 17.13
C THR A 45 -12.44 1.68 16.88
N LEU A 46 -13.57 1.44 16.21
CA LEU A 46 -13.96 0.10 15.75
C LEU A 46 -13.15 -0.34 14.52
N HIS A 47 -12.46 0.59 13.86
CA HIS A 47 -11.72 0.33 12.63
C HIS A 47 -10.26 0.01 12.92
N PRO A 48 -9.75 -1.17 12.54
CA PRO A 48 -8.35 -1.50 12.73
C PRO A 48 -7.47 -0.74 11.74
N ARG A 49 -6.23 -0.43 12.15
CA ARG A 49 -5.20 0.09 11.24
C ARG A 49 -4.59 -1.04 10.44
N SER A 50 -4.61 -0.92 9.12
CA SER A 50 -4.02 -1.90 8.20
C SER A 50 -2.64 -1.45 7.71
N TYR A 51 -1.74 -2.42 7.53
CA TYR A 51 -0.37 -2.19 7.07
C TYR A 51 -0.07 -3.01 5.81
N TYR A 52 0.47 -2.34 4.81
CA TYR A 52 0.75 -2.89 3.50
C TYR A 52 2.19 -2.62 3.08
N ARG A 53 2.75 -3.55 2.30
CA ARG A 53 4.03 -3.39 1.62
C ARG A 53 3.81 -3.55 0.12
N CYS A 54 4.57 -2.83 -0.69
CA CYS A 54 4.57 -3.07 -2.12
C CYS A 54 5.03 -4.51 -2.41
N THR A 55 4.44 -5.14 -3.44
CA THR A 55 4.80 -6.52 -3.82
C THR A 55 5.91 -6.60 -4.84
N LYS A 56 6.24 -5.50 -5.53
CA LYS A 56 7.31 -5.48 -6.53
C LYS A 56 8.65 -5.81 -5.89
N ASP A 57 9.44 -6.65 -6.56
CA ASP A 57 10.77 -7.03 -6.10
C ASP A 57 11.65 -5.81 -5.84
N SER A 58 12.45 -5.90 -4.79
CA SER A 58 13.32 -4.83 -4.27
C SER A 58 12.63 -3.53 -3.82
N CYS A 59 11.30 -3.41 -3.96
CA CYS A 59 10.56 -2.24 -3.50
C CYS A 59 10.36 -2.27 -1.98
N ARG A 60 10.72 -1.17 -1.32
CA ARG A 60 10.65 -1.03 0.15
C ARG A 60 9.49 -0.15 0.62
N VAL A 61 8.66 0.33 -0.31
CA VAL A 61 7.55 1.23 0.03
C VAL A 61 6.51 0.52 0.88
N LYS A 62 6.06 1.20 1.92
CA LYS A 62 5.01 0.74 2.83
C LYS A 62 3.90 1.77 2.86
N LYS A 63 2.65 1.30 2.98
CA LYS A 63 1.52 2.16 3.29
C LYS A 63 0.75 1.70 4.53
N ARG A 64 0.23 2.67 5.27
CA ARG A 64 -0.63 2.48 6.44
C ARG A 64 -1.98 3.13 6.14
N VAL A 65 -3.04 2.42 6.46
CA VAL A 65 -4.43 2.86 6.25
C VAL A 65 -5.14 2.82 7.58
N GLU A 66 -5.79 3.91 7.95
CA GLU A 66 -6.62 4.02 9.15
C GLU A 66 -7.82 4.94 8.91
N ARG A 67 -8.95 4.64 9.55
CA ARG A 67 -10.09 5.57 9.63
C ARG A 67 -9.95 6.46 10.85
N LEU A 68 -10.39 7.70 10.75
CA LEU A 68 -10.54 8.56 11.94
C LEU A 68 -11.59 7.96 12.89
N SER A 69 -11.35 8.12 14.18
CA SER A 69 -12.31 7.74 15.22
C SER A 69 -13.53 8.66 15.22
N GLU A 70 -13.33 9.94 14.92
CA GLU A 70 -14.36 10.98 14.95
C GLU A 70 -15.27 10.91 13.72
N ASP A 71 -14.71 10.60 12.56
CA ASP A 71 -15.44 10.45 11.30
C ASP A 71 -14.95 9.18 10.57
N PRO A 72 -15.72 8.09 10.64
CA PRO A 72 -15.40 6.85 9.94
C PRO A 72 -15.24 7.03 8.43
N ARG A 73 -15.86 8.04 7.80
CA ARG A 73 -15.75 8.29 6.35
C ARG A 73 -14.40 8.88 5.96
N MET A 74 -13.64 9.39 6.93
CA MET A 74 -12.32 9.94 6.70
C MET A 74 -11.24 8.86 6.81
N VAL A 75 -10.64 8.52 5.67
CA VAL A 75 -9.53 7.57 5.56
C VAL A 75 -8.21 8.32 5.50
N ILE A 76 -7.27 7.96 6.37
CA ILE A 76 -5.90 8.45 6.39
C ILE A 76 -5.01 7.40 5.76
N THR A 77 -4.34 7.78 4.68
CA THR A 77 -3.31 6.94 4.06
C THR A 77 -1.94 7.58 4.29
N THR A 78 -1.01 6.82 4.85
CA THR A 78 0.40 7.22 4.99
C THR A 78 1.30 6.33 4.17
N TYR A 79 2.08 6.90 3.27
CA TYR A 79 3.15 6.22 2.53
C TYR A 79 4.51 6.50 3.17
N GLU A 80 5.39 5.51 3.13
CA GLU A 80 6.79 5.57 3.59
C GLU A 80 7.71 5.03 2.49
N GLY A 81 8.65 5.85 2.05
CA GLY A 81 9.54 5.54 0.92
C GLY A 81 9.02 6.08 -0.43
N ARG A 82 9.74 5.76 -1.51
CA ARG A 82 9.39 6.15 -2.88
C ARG A 82 9.50 4.93 -3.80
N HIS A 83 8.52 4.75 -4.67
CA HIS A 83 8.57 3.70 -5.69
C HIS A 83 9.69 4.02 -6.70
N ALA A 84 10.50 3.01 -7.02
CA ALA A 84 11.52 3.06 -8.07
C ALA A 84 11.16 2.09 -9.20
N HIS A 85 9.87 2.02 -9.51
CA HIS A 85 9.30 1.19 -10.58
C HIS A 85 7.97 1.82 -11.00
N SER A 86 7.52 1.49 -12.21
CA SER A 86 6.20 1.90 -12.67
C SER A 86 5.08 1.22 -11.86
N PRO A 87 3.90 1.85 -11.79
CA PRO A 87 2.66 1.19 -11.40
C PRO A 87 2.45 -0.08 -12.24
N SER A 88 1.88 -1.12 -11.64
CA SER A 88 1.46 -2.29 -12.39
C SER A 88 0.14 -1.95 -13.06
N HIS A 89 0.17 -1.72 -14.38
CA HIS A 89 -1.04 -1.65 -15.17
C HIS A 89 -1.54 -3.09 -15.35
N ASP A 90 -2.52 -3.47 -14.55
CA ASP A 90 -3.41 -4.56 -14.92
C ASP A 90 -4.50 -3.93 -15.80
N GLN A 91 -4.10 -3.44 -16.98
CA GLN A 91 -5.06 -3.38 -18.07
C GLN A 91 -5.13 -4.81 -18.56
N ASP A 92 -6.29 -5.42 -18.40
CA ASP A 92 -6.65 -6.60 -19.17
C ASP A 92 -6.37 -6.26 -20.65
N GLU A 93 -5.29 -6.81 -21.18
CA GLU A 93 -5.09 -6.96 -22.62
C GLU A 93 -6.17 -7.95 -23.08
N ASP A 94 -7.40 -7.45 -23.20
CA ASP A 94 -8.46 -8.04 -24.00
C ASP A 94 -8.04 -7.86 -25.46
N GLY A 95 -7.00 -8.61 -25.83
CA GLY A 95 -6.58 -8.84 -27.19
C GLY A 95 -7.65 -9.63 -27.91
N HIS A 96 -8.73 -8.94 -28.28
CA HIS A 96 -9.59 -9.33 -29.38
C HIS A 96 -8.72 -9.47 -30.64
N SER A 97 -8.26 -10.69 -30.93
CA SER A 97 -7.86 -11.07 -32.28
C SER A 97 -8.98 -11.90 -32.91
N PRO A 98 -9.88 -11.32 -33.73
CA PRO A 98 -10.78 -12.10 -34.56
C PRO A 98 -10.06 -12.38 -35.88
N SER A 99 -9.19 -13.40 -35.91
CA SER A 99 -8.70 -13.94 -37.18
C SER A 99 -8.10 -15.33 -36.99
N HIS A 100 -8.90 -16.35 -37.28
CA HIS A 100 -8.75 -17.13 -38.51
C HIS A 100 -9.36 -18.52 -38.30
N LEU A 101 -10.47 -18.76 -38.99
CA LEU A 101 -10.94 -20.09 -39.30
C LEU A 101 -9.78 -20.90 -39.89
N SER A 102 -9.44 -22.02 -39.28
CA SER A 102 -8.93 -23.15 -40.02
C SER A 102 -9.38 -24.43 -39.34
N ASN A 103 -10.43 -25.03 -39.93
CA ASN A 103 -10.55 -26.48 -40.00
C ASN A 103 -9.18 -27.09 -40.29
N PHE A 104 -8.70 -28.00 -39.44
CA PHE A 104 -7.96 -29.16 -39.89
C PHE A 104 -8.31 -30.37 -39.03
N PHE A 105 -8.68 -31.42 -39.73
CA PHE A 105 -8.92 -32.78 -39.28
C PHE A 105 -7.61 -33.42 -38.78
N PHE A 106 -7.58 -33.96 -37.56
CA PHE A 106 -7.35 -35.37 -37.23
C PHE A 106 -7.63 -35.62 -35.74
#